data_AF-A0A971WNG1-F1
#
_entry.id   AF-A0A971WNG1-F1
#
_cell.length_a   1.000
_cell.length_b   1.000
_cell.length_c   1.000
_cell.angle_alpha   90.00
_cell.angle_beta   90.00
_cell.angle_gamma   90.00
#
_symmetry.space_group_name_H-M   'P 1'
#
loop_
_entity.id
_entity.type
_entity.pdbx_description
1 polymer ?
#
loop_
_entity_poly.entity_id
_entity_poly.type
_entity_poly.pdbx_seq_one_letter_code
_entity_poly.pdbx_strand_id
1 'polypeptide(L)'
;KKNQDPNLYGGYTGEQDAYFCIVSFLNGKKTKLKLIGIPVRIAALEKTKANAIQDYLQEQGYNQAQIIKDHILKYQHVLYHEGDKVSDFYLVGSGEVINARQLMIPMKTNNLLSRVLKASSQGSIADVDLQNLYSELCEKMKMYVPYQEMAFSLEKLEEAFMNLPFLEKVETFKNMLVVMQANSGRVEKGSWKLEGEYQGEKIELAGSRLSKVLKPENIEFVYSSITGMFTKSERL
;
A
#
# COMPACT_ATOMS: atom_id res chain seq x y z
N LYS A 1 -9.93 -32.56 -5.53
CA LYS A 1 -9.50 -33.64 -4.60
C LYS A 1 -8.03 -34.00 -4.87
N LYS A 2 -7.36 -34.78 -4.00
CA LYS A 2 -6.03 -35.36 -4.32
C LYS A 2 -6.13 -36.09 -5.68
N ASN A 3 -5.20 -35.80 -6.60
CA ASN A 3 -5.12 -36.36 -7.97
C ASN A 3 -6.25 -36.00 -8.95
N GLN A 4 -6.86 -34.81 -8.83
CA GLN A 4 -7.75 -34.27 -9.87
C GLN A 4 -7.08 -33.08 -10.54
N ASP A 5 -7.02 -33.10 -11.88
CA ASP A 5 -6.50 -31.99 -12.68
C ASP A 5 -7.37 -30.73 -12.45
N PRO A 6 -6.80 -29.63 -11.91
CA PRO A 6 -7.54 -28.39 -11.70
C PRO A 6 -8.14 -27.81 -12.98
N ASN A 7 -7.55 -28.08 -14.15
CA ASN A 7 -8.06 -27.61 -15.44
C ASN A 7 -9.34 -28.35 -15.87
N LEU A 8 -9.53 -29.59 -15.41
CA LEU A 8 -10.69 -30.43 -15.74
C LEU A 8 -11.79 -30.36 -14.67
N TYR A 9 -11.41 -30.18 -13.40
CA TYR A 9 -12.33 -30.30 -12.27
C TYR A 9 -12.56 -28.97 -11.52
N GLY A 10 -11.87 -27.90 -11.93
CA GLY A 10 -11.80 -26.66 -11.16
C GLY A 10 -10.96 -26.83 -9.89
N GLY A 11 -10.56 -25.69 -9.33
CA GLY A 11 -9.77 -25.63 -8.11
C GLY A 11 -10.19 -24.44 -7.25
N TYR A 12 -9.83 -24.47 -5.97
CA TYR A 12 -9.96 -23.29 -5.12
C TYR A 12 -8.91 -22.27 -5.54
N THR A 13 -9.36 -21.04 -5.80
CA THR A 13 -8.50 -19.87 -5.98
C THR A 13 -8.52 -19.04 -4.68
N GLY A 14 -7.39 -18.41 -4.32
CA GLY A 14 -7.29 -17.59 -3.12
C GLY A 14 -6.88 -18.34 -1.85
N GLU A 15 -5.89 -19.23 -1.95
CA GLU A 15 -5.22 -19.82 -0.78
C GLU A 15 -4.76 -18.70 0.17
N GLN A 16 -5.11 -18.81 1.45
CA GLN A 16 -4.78 -17.81 2.46
C GLN A 16 -3.46 -18.16 3.13
N ASP A 17 -2.61 -17.15 3.29
CA ASP A 17 -1.37 -17.26 4.05
C ASP A 17 -1.66 -17.19 5.56
N ALA A 18 -1.02 -18.06 6.34
CA ALA A 18 -1.04 -17.97 7.80
C ALA A 18 -0.10 -16.87 8.32
N TYR A 19 1.09 -16.80 7.72
CA TYR A 19 2.13 -15.84 7.99
C TYR A 19 3.10 -15.78 6.80
N PHE A 20 4.02 -14.83 6.83
CA PHE A 20 5.10 -14.70 5.87
C PHE A 20 6.44 -15.13 6.48
N CYS A 21 7.35 -15.55 5.63
CA CYS A 21 8.75 -15.82 5.96
C CYS A 21 9.66 -15.07 5.00
N ILE A 22 10.86 -14.72 5.45
CA ILE A 22 11.96 -14.35 4.56
C ILE A 22 12.82 -15.58 4.35
N VAL A 23 12.97 -15.95 3.08
CA VAL A 23 13.69 -17.15 2.68
C VAL A 23 14.88 -16.75 1.81
N SER A 24 16.04 -17.30 2.16
CA SER A 24 17.23 -17.34 1.32
C SER A 24 17.19 -18.58 0.46
N PHE A 25 17.39 -18.46 -0.85
CA PHE A 25 17.39 -19.61 -1.76
C PHE A 25 18.35 -19.40 -2.92
N LEU A 26 18.80 -20.50 -3.53
CA LEU A 26 19.68 -20.48 -4.68
C LEU A 26 18.87 -20.24 -5.96
N ASN A 27 19.18 -19.16 -6.68
CA ASN A 27 18.65 -18.85 -8.00
C ASN A 27 19.81 -18.83 -9.01
N GLY A 28 20.00 -19.95 -9.72
CA GLY A 28 21.18 -20.17 -10.54
C GLY A 28 22.44 -20.28 -9.67
N LYS A 29 23.39 -19.35 -9.86
CA LYS A 29 24.64 -19.29 -9.06
C LYS A 29 24.58 -18.29 -7.90
N LYS A 30 23.47 -17.56 -7.72
CA LYS A 30 23.35 -16.48 -6.75
C LYS A 30 22.30 -16.82 -5.70
N THR A 31 22.61 -16.50 -4.45
CA THR A 31 21.64 -16.52 -3.35
C THR A 31 20.75 -15.28 -3.43
N LYS A 32 19.45 -15.45 -3.20
CA LYS A 32 18.47 -14.35 -3.15
C LYS A 32 17.60 -14.47 -1.89
N LEU A 33 17.17 -13.33 -1.36
CA LEU A 33 16.16 -13.24 -0.32
C LEU A 33 14.79 -12.96 -0.94
N LYS A 34 13.73 -13.54 -0.39
CA LYS A 34 12.34 -13.23 -0.78
C LYS A 34 11.39 -13.35 0.40
N LEU A 35 10.43 -12.44 0.47
CA LEU A 35 9.26 -12.56 1.34
C LEU A 35 8.25 -13.54 0.70
N ILE A 36 7.92 -14.62 1.41
CA ILE A 36 7.07 -15.70 0.92
C ILE A 36 5.94 -15.92 1.91
N GLY A 37 4.71 -16.05 1.41
CA GLY A 37 3.57 -16.48 2.20
C GLY A 37 3.58 -17.98 2.46
N ILE A 38 3.36 -18.37 3.70
CA ILE A 38 3.18 -19.78 4.07
C ILE A 38 1.68 -20.04 4.18
N PRO A 39 1.10 -20.87 3.29
CA PRO A 39 -0.32 -21.17 3.33
C PRO A 39 -0.76 -21.78 4.65
N VAL A 40 -1.98 -21.47 5.10
CA VAL A 40 -2.60 -22.04 6.31
C VAL A 40 -2.53 -23.57 6.31
N ARG A 41 -2.80 -24.19 5.16
CA ARG A 41 -2.75 -25.65 4.99
C ARG A 41 -1.34 -26.21 5.25
N ILE A 42 -0.31 -25.52 4.77
CA ILE A 42 1.10 -25.94 4.95
C ILE A 42 1.53 -25.73 6.40
N ALA A 43 1.21 -24.58 6.99
CA ALA A 43 1.48 -24.30 8.41
C ALA A 43 0.79 -25.30 9.35
N ALA A 44 -0.43 -25.75 9.02
CA ALA A 44 -1.12 -26.80 9.75
C ALA A 44 -0.46 -28.18 9.57
N LEU A 45 -0.03 -28.49 8.34
CA LEU A 45 0.63 -29.76 8.03
C LEU A 45 1.96 -29.93 8.78
N GLU A 46 2.75 -28.87 8.92
CA GLU A 46 4.02 -28.87 9.66
C GLU A 46 3.89 -29.44 11.08
N LYS A 47 2.74 -29.21 11.74
CA LYS A 47 2.46 -29.74 13.10
C LYS A 47 2.38 -31.26 13.17
N THR A 48 2.12 -31.92 12.05
CA THR A 48 1.91 -33.38 11.95
C THR A 48 2.93 -34.08 11.07
N LYS A 49 3.58 -33.33 10.17
CA LYS A 49 4.62 -33.81 9.26
C LYS A 49 5.77 -32.81 9.32
N ALA A 50 6.88 -33.21 9.93
CA ALA A 50 8.10 -32.42 9.94
C ALA A 50 8.57 -32.12 8.50
N ASN A 51 9.12 -30.92 8.30
CA ASN A 51 9.64 -30.43 7.01
C ASN A 51 8.58 -30.15 5.93
N ALA A 52 7.29 -30.13 6.26
CA ALA A 52 6.24 -29.78 5.30
C ALA A 52 6.43 -28.38 4.68
N ILE A 53 6.95 -27.42 5.43
CA ILE A 53 7.29 -26.09 4.93
C ILE A 53 8.46 -26.16 3.94
N GLN A 54 9.48 -26.98 4.21
CA GLN A 54 10.64 -27.08 3.32
C GLN A 54 10.30 -27.81 2.02
N ASP A 55 9.51 -28.89 2.13
CA ASP A 55 8.91 -29.57 0.99
C ASP A 55 8.12 -28.57 0.13
N TYR A 56 7.27 -27.75 0.77
CA TYR A 56 6.51 -26.71 0.07
C TYR A 56 7.42 -25.70 -0.63
N LEU A 57 8.45 -25.17 0.03
CA LEU A 57 9.38 -24.21 -0.58
C LEU A 57 10.11 -24.82 -1.78
N GLN A 58 10.52 -26.08 -1.69
CA GLN A 58 11.15 -26.81 -2.79
C GLN A 58 10.17 -27.03 -3.95
N GLU A 59 8.92 -27.42 -3.67
CA GLU A 59 7.85 -27.55 -4.67
C GLU A 59 7.56 -26.22 -5.39
N GLN A 60 7.70 -25.09 -4.69
CA GLN A 60 7.57 -23.75 -5.28
C GLN A 60 8.84 -23.28 -6.03
N GLY A 61 9.88 -24.11 -6.11
CA GLY A 61 11.12 -23.82 -6.84
C GLY A 61 12.17 -23.03 -6.06
N TYR A 62 12.01 -22.88 -4.74
CA TYR A 62 13.01 -22.27 -3.88
C TYR A 62 14.07 -23.30 -3.47
N ASN A 63 15.01 -23.56 -4.38
CA ASN A 63 16.07 -24.55 -4.19
C ASN A 63 16.99 -24.19 -3.02
N GLN A 64 17.31 -25.18 -2.18
CA GLN A 64 18.16 -25.01 -0.99
C GLN A 64 17.67 -23.86 -0.08
N ALA A 65 16.35 -23.74 0.06
CA ALA A 65 15.73 -22.71 0.87
C ALA A 65 16.16 -22.80 2.33
N GLN A 66 16.53 -21.65 2.90
CA GLN A 66 16.75 -21.43 4.33
C GLN A 66 15.86 -20.30 4.80
N ILE A 67 15.10 -20.54 5.87
CA ILE A 67 14.28 -19.50 6.49
C ILE A 67 15.20 -18.61 7.32
N ILE A 68 15.29 -17.34 6.96
CA ILE A 68 16.11 -16.33 7.64
C ILE A 68 15.30 -15.64 8.75
N LYS A 69 14.02 -15.39 8.47
CA LYS A 69 13.07 -14.84 9.44
C LYS A 69 11.73 -15.52 9.24
N ASP A 70 11.18 -16.06 10.31
CA ASP A 70 9.92 -16.77 10.32
C ASP A 70 8.79 -15.92 10.92
N HIS A 71 7.56 -16.42 10.81
CA HIS A 71 6.37 -15.90 11.51
C HIS A 71 6.15 -14.38 11.41
N ILE A 72 6.38 -13.80 10.24
CA ILE A 72 6.02 -12.40 9.97
C ILE A 72 4.51 -12.35 9.75
N LEU A 73 3.78 -11.76 10.70
CA LEU A 73 2.32 -11.77 10.66
C LEU A 73 1.75 -10.76 9.66
N LYS A 74 0.50 -10.99 9.24
CA LYS A 74 -0.28 -9.98 8.52
C LYS A 74 -0.42 -8.72 9.37
N TYR A 75 -0.34 -7.57 8.72
CA TYR A 75 -0.24 -6.24 9.33
C TYR A 75 1.04 -5.98 10.12
N GLN A 76 2.11 -6.75 9.88
CA GLN A 76 3.44 -6.35 10.33
C GLN A 76 3.77 -4.97 9.77
N HIS A 77 4.07 -4.03 10.67
CA HIS A 77 4.54 -2.69 10.35
C HIS A 77 5.98 -2.76 9.87
N VAL A 78 6.26 -2.13 8.72
CA VAL A 78 7.59 -2.06 8.15
C VAL A 78 7.91 -0.66 7.64
N LEU A 79 9.14 -0.25 7.85
CA LEU A 79 9.76 0.87 7.13
C LEU A 79 10.53 0.28 5.95
N TYR A 80 10.20 0.74 4.74
CA TYR A 80 10.82 0.29 3.50
C TYR A 80 11.74 1.35 2.93
N HIS A 81 13.02 1.02 2.79
CA HIS A 81 14.08 1.95 2.41
C HIS A 81 14.43 1.82 0.91
N GLU A 82 14.33 2.92 0.17
CA GLU A 82 14.74 3.02 -1.24
C GLU A 82 15.67 4.22 -1.41
N GLY A 83 16.97 3.98 -1.22
CA GLY A 83 17.94 5.08 -1.10
C GLY A 83 17.61 5.92 0.14
N ASP A 84 17.48 7.24 -0.05
CA ASP A 84 17.13 8.18 1.02
C ASP A 84 15.61 8.24 1.30
N LYS A 85 14.79 7.55 0.49
CA LYS A 85 13.33 7.54 0.67
C LYS A 85 12.90 6.41 1.61
N VAL A 86 12.03 6.74 2.56
CA VAL A 86 11.45 5.76 3.49
C VAL A 86 9.93 5.75 3.33
N SER A 87 9.38 4.57 3.06
CA SER A 87 7.93 4.34 3.01
C SER A 87 7.47 3.59 4.23
N ASP A 88 6.27 3.91 4.71
CA ASP A 88 5.66 3.28 5.88
C ASP A 88 4.52 2.36 5.43
N PHE A 89 4.65 1.05 5.68
CA PHE A 89 3.72 0.04 5.20
C PHE A 89 3.27 -0.96 6.26
N TYR A 90 2.07 -1.49 6.05
CA TYR A 90 1.66 -2.77 6.63
C TYR A 90 1.73 -3.86 5.56
N LEU A 91 2.33 -5.00 5.91
CA LEU A 91 2.36 -6.19 5.06
C LEU A 91 0.99 -6.87 5.06
N VAL A 92 0.35 -7.00 3.88
CA VAL A 92 -0.94 -7.71 3.76
C VAL A 92 -0.87 -8.95 2.87
N GLY A 93 0.17 -9.06 2.06
CA GLY A 93 0.48 -10.20 1.21
C GLY A 93 1.95 -10.19 0.80
N SER A 94 2.43 -11.28 0.19
CA SER A 94 3.82 -11.39 -0.28
C SER A 94 4.18 -10.43 -1.43
N GLY A 95 3.18 -9.94 -2.17
CA GLY A 95 3.33 -8.92 -3.22
C GLY A 95 2.45 -7.69 -3.02
N GLU A 96 1.87 -7.54 -1.82
CA GLU A 96 0.93 -6.47 -1.53
C GLU A 96 1.20 -5.84 -0.17
N VAL A 97 1.21 -4.52 -0.17
CA VAL A 97 1.36 -3.68 1.00
C VAL A 97 0.25 -2.64 1.01
N ILE A 98 -0.06 -2.14 2.20
CA ILE A 98 -0.97 -1.00 2.36
C ILE A 98 -0.23 0.14 3.07
N ASN A 99 -0.68 1.36 2.86
CA ASN A 99 -0.17 2.52 3.56
C ASN A 99 -0.40 2.38 5.07
N ALA A 100 0.64 2.60 5.87
CA ALA A 100 0.56 2.61 7.32
C ALA A 100 0.65 4.02 7.92
N ARG A 101 1.02 5.02 7.12
CA ARG A 101 1.13 6.41 7.56
C ARG A 101 -0.25 7.05 7.72
N GLN A 102 -0.53 7.57 8.91
CA GLN A 102 -1.74 8.36 9.17
C GLN A 102 -1.64 9.77 8.60
N LEU A 103 -2.74 10.27 8.04
CA LEU A 103 -2.86 11.65 7.59
C LEU A 103 -3.01 12.58 8.78
N MET A 104 -1.99 13.42 9.01
CA MET A 104 -1.98 14.42 10.07
C MET A 104 -2.12 15.82 9.46
N ILE A 105 -3.29 16.43 9.65
CA ILE A 105 -3.60 17.79 9.20
C ILE A 105 -3.96 18.68 10.40
N PRO A 106 -3.66 19.99 10.35
CA PRO A 106 -4.05 20.94 11.38
C PRO A 106 -5.57 20.97 11.59
N MET A 107 -5.99 21.29 12.82
CA MET A 107 -7.42 21.32 13.18
C MET A 107 -8.22 22.29 12.29
N LYS A 108 -7.63 23.43 11.93
CA LYS A 108 -8.27 24.41 11.02
C LYS A 108 -8.59 23.79 9.65
N THR A 109 -7.60 23.12 9.05
CA THR A 109 -7.73 22.41 7.76
C THR A 109 -8.74 21.28 7.87
N ASN A 110 -8.69 20.50 8.94
CA ASN A 110 -9.65 19.42 9.19
C ASN A 110 -11.10 19.92 9.31
N ASN A 111 -11.31 21.05 9.99
CA ASN A 111 -12.64 21.66 10.12
C ASN A 111 -13.17 22.15 8.76
N LEU A 112 -12.32 22.79 7.96
CA LEU A 112 -12.69 23.22 6.61
C LEU A 112 -13.02 22.01 5.73
N LEU A 113 -12.15 21.00 5.70
CA LEU A 113 -12.36 19.76 4.98
C LEU A 113 -13.68 19.09 5.38
N SER A 114 -13.97 18.97 6.69
CA SER A 114 -15.25 18.40 7.13
C SER A 114 -16.46 19.21 6.66
N ARG A 115 -16.36 20.54 6.55
CA ARG A 115 -17.44 21.38 6.03
C ARG A 115 -17.64 21.14 4.54
N VAL A 116 -16.55 21.13 3.77
CA VAL A 116 -16.55 20.86 2.32
C VAL A 116 -17.18 19.50 2.02
N LEU A 117 -16.74 18.44 2.71
CA LEU A 117 -17.22 17.07 2.47
C LEU A 117 -18.71 16.86 2.81
N LYS A 118 -19.29 17.69 3.68
CA LYS A 118 -20.71 17.62 4.08
C LYS A 118 -21.60 18.55 3.28
N ALA A 119 -21.04 19.46 2.49
CA ALA A 119 -21.79 20.47 1.77
C ALA A 119 -22.43 19.89 0.49
N SER A 120 -23.68 20.25 0.23
CA SER A 120 -24.39 19.92 -1.02
C SER A 120 -24.18 20.95 -2.14
N SER A 121 -23.63 22.12 -1.79
CA SER A 121 -23.26 23.18 -2.72
C SER A 121 -22.15 24.04 -2.11
N GLN A 122 -21.48 24.86 -2.92
CA GLN A 122 -20.37 25.70 -2.46
C GLN A 122 -20.80 26.68 -1.35
N GLY A 123 -21.98 27.28 -1.49
CA GLY A 123 -22.57 28.17 -0.49
C GLY A 123 -21.59 29.26 -0.06
N SER A 124 -21.25 29.29 1.23
CA SER A 124 -20.33 30.27 1.84
C SER A 124 -18.84 29.88 1.79
N ILE A 125 -18.47 28.79 1.11
CA ILE A 125 -17.09 28.32 1.05
C ILE A 125 -16.38 29.10 -0.05
N ALA A 126 -15.38 29.90 0.32
CA ALA A 126 -14.64 30.73 -0.62
C ALA A 126 -13.72 29.87 -1.50
N ASP A 127 -13.51 30.28 -2.76
CA ASP A 127 -12.61 29.55 -3.66
C ASP A 127 -11.17 29.51 -3.13
N VAL A 128 -10.72 30.57 -2.46
CA VAL A 128 -9.40 30.61 -1.80
C VAL A 128 -9.27 29.56 -0.70
N ASP A 129 -10.36 29.22 -0.01
CA ASP A 129 -10.33 28.15 1.00
C ASP A 129 -10.22 26.77 0.32
N LEU A 130 -10.90 26.56 -0.80
CA LEU A 130 -10.82 25.32 -1.58
C LEU A 130 -9.41 25.13 -2.17
N GLN A 131 -8.83 26.20 -2.72
CA GLN A 131 -7.48 26.22 -3.25
C GLN A 131 -6.46 25.90 -2.16
N ASN A 132 -6.51 26.59 -1.02
CA ASN A 132 -5.60 26.34 0.10
C ASN A 132 -5.72 24.90 0.64
N LEU A 133 -6.96 24.37 0.74
CA LEU A 133 -7.18 23.00 1.15
C LEU A 133 -6.57 22.00 0.16
N TYR A 134 -6.72 22.27 -1.14
CA TYR A 134 -6.14 21.43 -2.21
C TYR A 134 -4.62 21.41 -2.15
N SER A 135 -3.98 22.58 -2.10
CA SER A 135 -2.52 22.69 -2.03
C SER A 135 -1.98 22.04 -0.75
N GLU A 136 -2.64 22.24 0.41
CA GLU A 136 -2.20 21.61 1.66
C GLU A 136 -2.29 20.08 1.59
N LEU A 137 -3.36 19.52 1.01
CA LEU A 137 -3.49 18.07 0.84
C LEU A 137 -2.47 17.51 -0.16
N CYS A 138 -2.10 18.25 -1.21
CA CYS A 138 -1.02 17.86 -2.13
C CYS A 138 0.33 17.79 -1.40
N GLU A 139 0.66 18.82 -0.62
CA GLU A 139 1.88 18.86 0.20
C GLU A 139 1.93 17.70 1.21
N LYS A 140 0.79 17.38 1.83
CA LYS A 140 0.70 16.20 2.71
C LYS A 140 0.92 14.91 1.92
N MET A 141 0.34 14.77 0.72
CA MET A 141 0.47 13.59 -0.12
C MET A 141 1.92 13.33 -0.56
N LYS A 142 2.73 14.38 -0.79
CA LYS A 142 4.17 14.24 -1.09
C LYS A 142 4.96 13.49 -0.01
N MET A 143 4.49 13.51 1.23
CA MET A 143 5.12 12.77 2.33
C MET A 143 4.89 11.25 2.25
N TYR A 144 4.03 10.81 1.34
CA TYR A 144 3.78 9.41 1.05
C TYR A 144 4.56 9.05 -0.21
N VAL A 145 5.76 8.51 -0.03
CA VAL A 145 6.66 8.12 -1.14
C VAL A 145 5.95 7.38 -2.29
N PRO A 146 5.03 6.44 -2.05
CA PRO A 146 4.33 5.75 -3.14
C PRO A 146 3.39 6.62 -3.97
N TYR A 147 2.98 7.78 -3.43
CA TYR A 147 2.03 8.71 -4.03
C TYR A 147 2.66 10.05 -4.38
N GLN A 148 4.00 10.19 -4.31
CA GLN A 148 4.70 11.43 -4.65
C GLN A 148 4.40 11.90 -6.07
N GLU A 149 4.49 11.01 -7.05
CA GLU A 149 4.22 11.36 -8.46
C GLU A 149 2.75 11.79 -8.69
N MET A 150 1.83 11.18 -7.93
CA MET A 150 0.42 11.58 -7.95
C MET A 150 0.26 12.98 -7.35
N ALA A 151 0.91 13.27 -6.23
CA ALA A 151 0.89 14.58 -5.60
C ALA A 151 1.46 15.67 -6.54
N PHE A 152 2.58 15.42 -7.20
CA PHE A 152 3.15 16.35 -8.17
C PHE A 152 2.23 16.57 -9.38
N SER A 153 1.56 15.52 -9.85
CA SER A 153 0.57 15.64 -10.92
C SER A 153 -0.64 16.48 -10.49
N LEU A 154 -1.13 16.28 -9.26
CA LEU A 154 -2.23 17.07 -8.69
C LEU A 154 -1.86 18.56 -8.61
N GLU A 155 -0.68 18.90 -8.13
CA GLU A 155 -0.25 20.31 -8.06
C GLU A 155 -0.23 21.00 -9.42
N LYS A 156 0.23 20.30 -10.45
CA LYS A 156 0.20 20.82 -11.82
C LYS A 156 -1.22 20.99 -12.37
N LEU A 157 -2.20 20.28 -11.79
CA LEU A 157 -3.60 20.28 -12.17
C LEU A 157 -4.47 21.19 -11.28
N GLU A 158 -3.86 22.09 -10.49
CA GLU A 158 -4.59 23.00 -9.61
C GLU A 158 -5.60 23.88 -10.37
N GLU A 159 -5.21 24.44 -11.52
CA GLU A 159 -6.11 25.23 -12.35
C GLU A 159 -7.30 24.40 -12.85
N ALA A 160 -7.03 23.18 -13.34
CA ALA A 160 -8.06 22.26 -13.78
C ALA A 160 -9.03 21.91 -12.63
N PHE A 161 -8.50 21.66 -11.43
CA PHE A 161 -9.29 21.43 -10.23
C PHE A 161 -10.17 22.65 -9.88
N MET A 162 -9.62 23.86 -9.94
CA MET A 162 -10.35 25.08 -9.61
C MET A 162 -11.50 25.36 -10.57
N ASN A 163 -11.40 24.89 -11.82
CA ASN A 163 -12.45 25.00 -12.84
C ASN A 163 -13.55 23.94 -12.73
N LEU A 164 -13.39 22.94 -11.85
CA LEU A 164 -14.42 21.91 -11.66
C LEU A 164 -15.69 22.47 -11.00
N PRO A 165 -16.87 21.87 -11.30
CA PRO A 165 -18.06 22.05 -10.48
C PRO A 165 -17.79 21.67 -9.02
N PHE A 166 -18.43 22.37 -8.08
CA PHE A 166 -18.17 22.18 -6.65
C PHE A 166 -18.28 20.72 -6.18
N LEU A 167 -19.29 19.98 -6.65
CA LEU A 167 -19.46 18.58 -6.26
C LEU A 167 -18.32 17.68 -6.76
N GLU A 168 -17.71 18.00 -7.90
CA GLU A 168 -16.54 17.29 -8.43
C GLU A 168 -15.27 17.66 -7.67
N LYS A 169 -15.16 18.90 -7.15
CA LYS A 169 -14.11 19.28 -6.19
C LYS A 169 -14.23 18.46 -4.90
N VAL A 170 -15.44 18.30 -4.38
CA VAL A 170 -15.72 17.45 -3.20
C VAL A 170 -15.29 16.00 -3.44
N GLU A 171 -15.58 15.46 -4.63
CA GLU A 171 -15.17 14.09 -4.98
C GLU A 171 -13.65 13.96 -5.10
N THR A 172 -12.98 14.97 -5.65
CA THR A 172 -11.52 15.05 -5.68
C THR A 172 -10.93 14.97 -4.28
N PHE A 173 -11.46 15.73 -3.31
CA PHE A 173 -11.02 15.65 -1.92
C PHE A 173 -11.22 14.26 -1.32
N LYS A 174 -12.37 13.61 -1.55
CA LYS A 174 -12.58 12.24 -1.07
C LYS A 174 -11.54 11.28 -1.63
N ASN A 175 -11.25 11.37 -2.93
CA ASN A 175 -10.25 10.51 -3.57
C ASN A 175 -8.84 10.73 -3.00
N MET A 176 -8.44 11.99 -2.75
CA MET A 176 -7.19 12.31 -2.05
C MET A 176 -7.13 11.66 -0.67
N LEU A 177 -8.22 11.70 0.10
CA LEU A 177 -8.29 11.08 1.42
C LEU A 177 -8.23 9.56 1.37
N VAL A 178 -8.91 8.93 0.40
CA VAL A 178 -8.87 7.47 0.19
C VAL A 178 -7.43 7.01 -0.06
N VAL A 179 -6.66 7.75 -0.86
CA VAL A 179 -5.25 7.43 -1.13
C VAL A 179 -4.36 7.60 0.09
N MET A 180 -4.58 8.65 0.89
CA MET A 180 -3.74 8.96 2.07
C MET A 180 -4.16 8.22 3.34
N GLN A 181 -5.26 7.45 3.31
CA GLN A 181 -5.73 6.71 4.48
C GLN A 181 -4.77 5.57 4.85
N ALA A 182 -4.58 5.34 6.15
CA ALA A 182 -3.74 4.25 6.68
C ALA A 182 -4.50 2.91 6.65
N ASN A 183 -4.89 2.45 5.45
CA ASN A 183 -5.62 1.21 5.25
C ASN A 183 -5.46 0.70 3.81
N SER A 184 -6.23 -0.33 3.45
CA SER A 184 -6.33 -0.86 2.08
C SER A 184 -7.24 -0.02 1.16
N GLY A 185 -7.46 1.26 1.48
CA GLY A 185 -8.26 2.19 0.70
C GLY A 185 -7.71 2.30 -0.70
N ARG A 186 -8.60 2.35 -1.69
CA ARG A 186 -8.22 2.45 -3.10
C ARG A 186 -9.20 3.33 -3.85
N VAL A 187 -8.65 4.14 -4.72
CA VAL A 187 -9.42 4.78 -5.79
C VAL A 187 -9.38 3.82 -6.98
N GLU A 188 -10.55 3.46 -7.50
CA GLU A 188 -10.62 2.53 -8.63
C GLU A 188 -9.98 3.16 -9.88
N LYS A 189 -9.33 2.32 -10.70
CA LYS A 189 -8.67 2.81 -11.91
C LYS A 189 -9.72 3.46 -12.81
N GLY A 190 -9.50 4.73 -13.14
CA GLY A 190 -10.40 5.52 -13.99
C GLY A 190 -11.63 6.10 -13.28
N SER A 191 -11.81 5.90 -11.96
CA SER A 191 -12.89 6.54 -11.20
C SER A 191 -12.56 7.98 -10.79
N TRP A 192 -11.27 8.29 -10.58
CA TRP A 192 -10.79 9.64 -10.40
C TRP A 192 -10.16 10.12 -11.70
N LYS A 193 -10.87 11.02 -12.38
CA LYS A 193 -10.42 11.67 -13.60
C LYS A 193 -10.26 13.16 -13.34
N LEU A 194 -9.03 13.62 -13.43
CA LEU A 194 -8.70 15.03 -13.48
C LEU A 194 -7.64 15.17 -14.55
N GLU A 195 -7.95 15.98 -15.55
CA GLU A 195 -7.10 16.23 -16.71
C GLU A 195 -6.94 17.72 -16.93
N GLY A 196 -5.81 18.10 -17.50
CA GLY A 196 -5.46 19.48 -17.77
C GLY A 196 -4.17 19.57 -18.56
N GLU A 197 -3.70 20.79 -18.76
CA GLU A 197 -2.45 21.07 -19.45
C GLU A 197 -1.53 21.83 -18.51
N TYR A 198 -0.26 21.44 -18.48
CA TYR A 198 0.77 22.14 -17.73
C TYR A 198 2.01 22.28 -18.60
N GLN A 199 2.44 23.52 -18.85
CA GLN A 199 3.60 23.82 -19.70
C GLN A 199 3.55 23.18 -21.10
N GLY A 200 2.37 23.10 -21.71
CA GLY A 200 2.20 22.51 -23.06
C GLY A 200 2.01 20.99 -23.06
N GLU A 201 2.07 20.32 -21.91
CA GLU A 201 1.91 18.88 -21.80
C GLU A 201 0.54 18.52 -21.19
N LYS A 202 -0.18 17.59 -21.84
CA LYS A 202 -1.41 17.03 -21.28
C LYS A 202 -1.06 16.13 -20.09
N ILE A 203 -1.66 16.41 -18.94
CA ILE A 203 -1.54 15.60 -17.72
C ILE A 203 -2.88 14.96 -17.44
N GLU A 204 -2.87 13.66 -17.16
CA GLU A 204 -4.04 12.90 -16.75
C GLU A 204 -3.72 12.12 -15.47
N LEU A 205 -4.54 12.31 -14.44
CA LEU A 205 -4.49 11.49 -13.24
C LEU A 205 -5.26 10.19 -13.47
N ALA A 206 -4.59 9.06 -13.21
CA ALA A 206 -5.23 7.76 -13.14
C ALA A 206 -4.96 7.11 -11.77
N GLY A 207 -6.04 6.79 -11.05
CA GLY A 207 -5.96 5.99 -9.83
C GLY A 207 -5.26 4.65 -10.09
N SER A 208 -4.40 4.22 -9.17
CA SER A 208 -3.71 2.92 -9.24
C SER A 208 -3.63 2.26 -7.87
N ARG A 209 -3.66 0.92 -7.84
CA ARG A 209 -3.44 0.13 -6.62
C ARG A 209 -1.97 0.21 -6.22
N LEU A 210 -1.71 0.39 -4.92
CA LEU A 210 -0.39 0.18 -4.39
C LEU A 210 -0.04 -1.32 -4.48
N SER A 211 0.71 -1.68 -5.51
CA SER A 211 1.26 -3.03 -5.68
C SER A 211 2.77 -2.91 -5.62
N LYS A 212 3.37 -3.47 -4.56
CA LYS A 212 4.81 -3.39 -4.34
C LYS A 212 5.32 -4.70 -3.77
N VAL A 213 6.22 -5.34 -4.50
CA VAL A 213 6.99 -6.48 -4.01
C VAL A 213 8.18 -5.91 -3.24
N LEU A 214 8.19 -6.10 -1.92
CA LEU A 214 9.29 -5.60 -1.09
C LEU A 214 10.50 -6.51 -1.22
N LYS A 215 11.68 -5.90 -1.35
CA LYS A 215 12.97 -6.57 -1.23
C LYS A 215 13.35 -6.71 0.24
N PRO A 216 13.55 -7.93 0.78
CA PRO A 216 13.81 -8.13 2.20
C PRO A 216 14.97 -7.29 2.76
N GLU A 217 16.04 -7.09 1.98
CA GLU A 217 17.21 -6.29 2.34
C GLU A 217 16.90 -4.81 2.64
N ASN A 218 15.75 -4.32 2.16
CA ASN A 218 15.31 -2.94 2.32
C ASN A 218 14.26 -2.79 3.44
N ILE A 219 13.91 -3.88 4.13
CA ILE A 219 12.87 -3.89 5.15
C ILE A 219 13.49 -3.66 6.52
N GLU A 220 12.96 -2.69 7.24
CA GLU A 220 13.11 -2.53 8.67
C GLU A 220 11.78 -2.87 9.35
N PHE A 221 11.79 -3.91 10.18
CA PHE A 221 10.62 -4.37 10.92
C PHE A 221 10.39 -3.48 12.13
N VAL A 222 9.16 -3.03 12.32
CA VAL A 222 8.75 -2.22 13.47
C VAL A 222 7.80 -3.01 14.34
N TYR A 223 8.20 -3.25 15.58
CA TYR A 223 7.44 -3.96 16.59
C TYR A 223 6.93 -2.98 17.62
N SER A 224 5.61 -2.84 17.67
CA SER A 224 4.95 -1.93 18.61
C SER A 224 4.12 -2.71 19.62
N SER A 225 4.17 -2.28 20.87
CA SER A 225 3.22 -2.73 21.91
C SER A 225 1.77 -2.46 21.50
N ILE A 226 0.82 -3.08 22.19
CA ILE A 226 -0.63 -2.94 21.90
C ILE A 226 -1.08 -1.46 21.90
N THR A 227 -0.50 -0.63 22.78
CA THR A 227 -0.81 0.80 22.86
C THR A 227 0.05 1.68 21.93
N GLY A 228 1.05 1.10 21.26
CA GLY A 228 2.03 1.83 20.47
C GLY A 228 3.04 2.65 21.30
N MET A 229 3.06 2.51 22.63
CA MET A 229 3.94 3.30 23.51
C MET A 229 5.39 2.82 23.50
N PHE A 230 5.59 1.50 23.40
CA PHE A 230 6.91 0.91 23.25
C PHE A 230 7.08 0.41 21.82
N THR A 231 8.19 0.80 21.20
CA THR A 231 8.55 0.39 19.85
C THR A 231 10.00 -0.07 19.80
N LYS A 232 10.23 -1.17 19.10
CA LYS A 232 11.55 -1.66 18.70
C LYS A 232 11.56 -1.76 17.18
N SER A 233 12.63 -1.34 16.53
CA SER A 233 12.88 -1.68 15.13
C SER A 233 14.10 -2.56 14.95
N GLU A 234 14.11 -3.37 13.89
CA GLU A 234 15.26 -4.16 13.49
C GLU A 234 15.31 -4.33 11.97
N ARG A 235 16.53 -4.38 11.44
CA ARG A 235 16.80 -4.83 10.07
C ARG A 235 17.30 -6.27 10.12
N LEU A 236 17.16 -6.97 9.00
CA LEU A 236 17.77 -8.28 8.80
C LEU A 236 19.30 -8.23 8.87
#